data_AF-A0A4U5MUN1-F1
#
_entry.id   AF-A0A4U5MUN1-F1
#
_cell.length_a   1.000
_cell.length_b   1.000
_cell.length_c   1.000
_cell.angle_alpha   90.00
_cell.angle_beta   90.00
_cell.angle_gamma   90.00
#
_symmetry.space_group_name_H-M   'P 1'
#
loop_
_entity.id
_entity.type
_entity.pdbx_description
1 polymer ?
#
loop_
_entity_poly.entity_id
_entity_poly.type
_entity_poly.pdbx_seq_one_letter_code
_entity_poly.pdbx_strand_id
1 'polypeptide(L)'
;MSPLIMLDDITVFYDFRVFYAIVVQKIEFYASMVFVSLSLINYLCIIAHLVWLKCKMSTQKVQSKELKLLIAALIEFCLCSCLNLSWHFGRYVLPNSVWTGTVVNALIILHCGWINPGLNLILSR
;
A
#
# COMPACT_ATOMS: atom_id res chain seq x y z
N MET A 1 23.53 11.41 11.51
CA MET A 1 23.74 10.37 10.47
C MET A 1 22.36 9.86 10.09
N SER A 2 21.98 9.97 8.81
CA SER A 2 20.68 9.48 8.36
C SER A 2 20.57 7.96 8.62
N PRO A 3 19.42 7.46 9.09
CA PRO A 3 19.20 6.02 9.34
C PRO A 3 19.15 5.19 8.05
N LEU A 4 19.19 5.87 6.89
CA LEU A 4 19.13 5.33 5.55
C LEU A 4 20.50 5.50 4.89
N ILE A 5 21.11 4.39 4.49
CA ILE A 5 22.30 4.40 3.63
C ILE A 5 21.82 4.21 2.21
N MET A 6 22.20 5.15 1.34
CA MET A 6 22.07 4.99 -0.10
C MET A 6 23.32 4.26 -0.60
N LEU A 7 23.14 3.01 -1.05
CA LEU A 7 24.15 2.34 -1.87
C LEU A 7 23.72 2.53 -3.33
N ASP A 8 24.61 3.11 -4.15
CA ASP A 8 24.47 3.22 -5.61
C ASP A 8 23.24 4.00 -6.12
N ASP A 9 22.82 5.09 -5.46
CA ASP A 9 21.74 6.03 -5.89
C ASP A 9 20.32 5.46 -6.12
N ILE A 10 20.14 4.13 -6.03
CA ILE A 10 18.84 3.45 -6.23
C ILE A 10 18.44 2.52 -5.08
N THR A 11 19.37 2.19 -4.16
CA THR A 11 19.10 1.26 -3.06
C THR A 11 19.09 1.97 -1.72
N VAL A 12 17.94 1.92 -1.05
CA VAL A 12 17.75 2.51 0.28
C VAL A 12 17.72 1.36 1.29
N PHE A 13 18.79 1.20 2.06
CA PHE A 13 18.85 0.21 3.13
C PHE A 13 18.96 0.90 4.49
N TYR A 14 18.26 0.37 5.50
CA TYR A 14 18.51 0.77 6.89
C TYR A 14 19.86 0.23 7.35
N ASP A 15 20.67 1.08 7.98
CA ASP A 15 21.87 0.63 8.66
C ASP A 15 21.54 0.13 10.07
N PHE A 16 21.40 -1.18 10.22
CA PHE A 16 21.09 -1.83 11.49
C PHE A 16 22.24 -1.77 12.50
N ARG A 17 23.41 -1.24 12.13
CA ARG A 17 24.53 -1.01 13.05
C ARG A 17 24.28 0.18 13.97
N VAL A 18 23.37 1.08 13.60
CA VAL A 18 23.01 2.25 14.39
C VAL A 18 21.70 1.98 15.12
N PHE A 19 21.72 1.97 16.46
CA PHE A 19 20.53 1.71 17.30
C PHE A 19 19.35 2.63 16.94
N TYR A 20 19.63 3.86 16.51
CA TYR A 20 18.64 4.83 16.04
C TYR A 20 17.84 4.34 14.82
N ALA A 21 18.44 3.62 13.88
CA ALA A 21 17.76 3.10 12.68
C ALA A 21 16.68 2.06 13.03
N ILE A 22 16.91 1.26 14.07
CA ILE A 22 15.93 0.27 14.57
C ILE A 22 14.71 0.96 15.17
N VAL A 23 14.91 2.06 15.91
CA VAL A 23 13.82 2.83 16.51
C VAL A 23 12.98 3.51 15.42
N VAL A 24 13.62 4.13 14.43
CA VAL A 24 12.95 4.78 13.30
C VAL A 24 12.12 3.77 12.50
N GLN A 25 12.69 2.62 12.15
CA GLN A 25 11.98 1.58 11.41
C GLN A 25 10.73 1.07 12.16
N LYS A 26 10.80 0.96 13.49
CA LYS A 26 9.63 0.56 14.31
C LYS A 26 8.55 1.64 14.30
N ILE A 27 8.92 2.90 14.46
CA ILE A 27 7.96 4.02 14.45
C ILE A 27 7.26 4.10 13.09
N GLU A 28 8.03 4.00 12.00
CA GLU A 28 7.48 3.99 10.64
C GLU A 28 6.54 2.81 10.42
N PHE A 29 6.90 1.62 10.90
CA PHE A 29 6.02 0.46 10.81
C PHE A 29 4.69 0.68 11.54
N TYR A 30 4.73 1.19 12.77
CA TYR A 30 3.52 1.48 13.54
C TYR A 30 2.66 2.56 12.88
N ALA A 31 3.28 3.64 12.42
CA ALA A 31 2.58 4.72 11.71
C ALA A 31 1.91 4.19 10.44
N SER A 32 2.65 3.45 9.61
CA SER A 32 2.12 2.84 8.39
C SER A 32 0.99 1.85 8.68
N MET A 33 1.10 1.03 9.72
CA MET A 33 0.03 0.11 10.13
C MET A 33 -1.26 0.83 10.56
N VAL A 34 -1.14 1.96 11.27
CA VAL A 34 -2.29 2.80 11.64
C VAL A 34 -2.97 3.36 10.39
N PHE A 35 -2.21 3.94 9.46
CA PHE A 35 -2.78 4.46 8.21
C PHE A 35 -3.46 3.37 7.38
N VAL A 36 -2.81 2.21 7.22
CA VAL A 36 -3.36 1.06 6.50
C VAL A 36 -4.67 0.59 7.15
N SER A 37 -4.71 0.49 8.48
CA SER A 37 -5.91 0.06 9.21
C SER A 37 -7.06 1.06 9.07
N LEU A 38 -6.78 2.36 9.18
CA LEU A 38 -7.79 3.41 8.99
C LEU A 38 -8.35 3.42 7.57
N SER A 39 -7.50 3.26 6.55
CA SER A 39 -7.94 3.13 5.15
C SER A 39 -8.82 1.90 4.94
N LEU A 40 -8.47 0.75 5.53
CA LEU A 40 -9.30 -0.46 5.47
C LEU A 40 -10.70 -0.23 6.07
N ILE A 41 -10.77 0.41 7.24
CA ILE A 41 -12.04 0.73 7.91
C ILE A 41 -12.90 1.64 7.02
N ASN A 42 -12.31 2.64 6.39
CA ASN A 42 -13.03 3.53 5.47
C ASN A 42 -13.62 2.75 4.28
N TYR A 43 -12.86 1.86 3.64
CA TYR A 43 -13.37 1.04 2.55
C TYR A 43 -14.50 0.10 3.00
N LEU A 44 -14.35 -0.56 4.16
CA LEU A 44 -15.41 -1.40 4.72
C LEU A 44 -16.68 -0.60 5.03
N CYS A 45 -16.54 0.61 5.56
CA CYS A 45 -17.67 1.50 5.83
C CYS A 45 -18.42 1.88 4.54
N ILE A 46 -17.68 2.22 3.47
CA ILE A 46 -18.27 2.54 2.16
C ILE A 46 -18.99 1.32 1.57
N ILE A 47 -18.37 0.13 1.62
CA ILE A 47 -19.00 -1.12 1.15
C ILE A 47 -20.27 -1.40 1.96
N ALA A 48 -20.20 -1.33 3.29
CA ALA A 48 -21.34 -1.57 4.17
C ALA A 48 -22.47 -0.58 3.91
N HIS A 49 -22.15 0.70 3.72
CA HIS A 49 -23.13 1.73 3.37
C HIS A 49 -23.79 1.44 2.02
N LEU A 50 -23.02 1.07 0.99
CA LEU A 50 -23.55 0.69 -0.32
C LEU A 50 -24.44 -0.56 -0.28
N VAL A 51 -24.04 -1.57 0.50
CA VAL A 51 -24.85 -2.79 0.69
C VAL A 51 -26.14 -2.45 1.44
N TRP A 52 -26.07 -1.64 2.50
CA TRP A 52 -27.26 -1.20 3.24
C TRP A 52 -28.22 -0.40 2.36
N LEU A 53 -27.69 0.49 1.53
CA LEU A 53 -28.46 1.27 0.57
C LEU A 53 -29.17 0.37 -0.44
N LYS A 54 -28.49 -0.66 -0.97
CA LYS A 54 -29.09 -1.66 -1.86
C LYS A 54 -30.18 -2.49 -1.18
N CYS A 55 -29.96 -2.92 0.06
CA CYS A 55 -30.94 -3.71 0.81
C CYS A 55 -32.19 -2.90 1.18
N LYS A 56 -32.02 -1.60 1.47
CA LYS A 56 -33.12 -0.72 1.88
C LYS A 56 -33.88 -0.13 0.69
N MET A 57 -33.20 0.18 -0.41
CA MET A 57 -33.77 0.74 -1.62
C MET A 57 -33.60 -0.23 -2.78
N SER A 58 -34.55 -1.15 -2.93
CA SER A 58 -34.66 -2.14 -4.04
C SER A 58 -34.55 -1.50 -5.44
N THR A 59 -34.75 -0.18 -5.54
CA THR A 59 -34.83 0.58 -6.80
C THR A 59 -33.59 1.42 -7.11
N GLN A 60 -32.66 1.61 -6.17
CA GLN A 60 -31.50 2.46 -6.42
C GLN A 60 -30.44 1.64 -7.16
N LYS A 61 -30.35 1.84 -8.49
CA LYS A 61 -29.23 1.36 -9.30
C LYS A 61 -27.96 2.02 -8.76
N VAL A 62 -27.31 1.41 -7.77
CA VAL A 62 -25.91 1.73 -7.45
C VAL A 62 -25.17 1.65 -8.77
N GLN A 63 -24.68 2.79 -9.22
CA GLN A 63 -24.10 2.92 -10.53
C GLN A 63 -22.92 1.96 -10.57
N SER A 64 -22.91 1.00 -11.48
CA SER A 64 -21.86 -0.04 -11.53
C SER A 64 -20.45 0.55 -11.62
N LYS A 65 -20.34 1.83 -12.00
CA LYS A 65 -19.11 2.64 -11.96
C LYS A 65 -18.57 2.86 -10.53
N GLU A 66 -19.41 3.20 -9.55
CA GLU A 66 -18.97 3.44 -8.16
C GLU A 66 -18.44 2.16 -7.51
N LEU A 67 -19.13 1.03 -7.72
CA LEU A 67 -18.68 -0.27 -7.22
C LEU A 67 -17.35 -0.69 -7.87
N LYS A 68 -17.19 -0.47 -9.18
CA LYS A 68 -15.93 -0.74 -9.90
C LYS A 68 -14.78 0.10 -9.34
N LEU A 69 -15.02 1.38 -9.08
CA LEU A 69 -14.02 2.28 -8.53
C LEU A 69 -13.62 1.87 -7.11
N LEU A 70 -14.58 1.42 -6.30
CA LEU A 70 -14.33 0.90 -4.96
C LEU A 70 -13.52 -0.40 -4.96
N ILE A 71 -13.83 -1.33 -5.88
CA ILE A 71 -13.04 -2.56 -6.06
C ILE A 71 -11.61 -2.23 -6.50
N ALA A 72 -11.44 -1.26 -7.40
CA ALA A 72 -10.11 -0.83 -7.84
C ALA A 72 -9.30 -0.23 -6.69
N ALA A 73 -9.92 0.65 -5.89
CA ALA A 73 -9.29 1.23 -4.71
C ALA A 73 -8.94 0.16 -3.66
N LEU A 74 -9.76 -0.89 -3.53
CA LEU A 74 -9.46 -2.03 -2.66
C LEU A 74 -8.26 -2.85 -3.17
N ILE A 75 -8.19 -3.11 -4.49
CA ILE A 75 -7.05 -3.81 -5.11
C ILE A 75 -5.77 -2.99 -4.90
N GLU A 76 -5.83 -1.68 -5.13
CA GLU A 76 -4.69 -0.79 -4.93
C GLU A 76 -4.26 -0.77 -3.45
N PHE A 77 -5.21 -0.73 -2.53
CA PHE A 77 -4.94 -0.84 -1.10
C PHE A 77 -4.25 -2.15 -0.75
N CYS A 78 -4.72 -3.29 -1.29
CA CYS A 78 -4.09 -4.58 -1.08
C CYS A 78 -2.65 -4.61 -1.59
N LEU A 79 -2.42 -4.11 -2.82
CA LEU A 79 -1.07 -4.03 -3.40
C LEU A 79 -0.13 -3.16 -2.57
N CYS A 80 -0.60 -1.98 -2.14
CA CYS A 80 0.15 -1.07 -1.28
C CYS A 80 0.46 -1.69 0.08
N SER A 81 -0.51 -2.39 0.68
CA SER A 81 -0.33 -3.08 1.96
C SER A 81 0.68 -4.24 1.86
N CYS A 82 0.61 -5.03 0.78
CA CYS A 82 1.59 -6.08 0.48
C CYS A 82 3.00 -5.53 0.25
N LEU A 83 3.12 -4.39 -0.44
CA LEU A 83 4.40 -3.69 -0.63
C LEU A 83 4.98 -3.22 0.71
N ASN A 84 4.14 -2.60 1.56
CA ASN A 84 4.54 -2.15 2.88
C ASN A 84 4.97 -3.31 3.80
N LEU A 85 4.22 -4.41 3.79
CA LEU A 85 4.60 -5.66 4.45
C LEU A 85 5.92 -6.21 3.89
N SER A 86 6.13 -6.19 2.58
CA SER A 86 7.37 -6.65 1.94
C SER A 86 8.55 -5.74 2.29
N TRP A 87 8.34 -4.45 2.52
CA TRP A 87 9.37 -3.53 2.97
C TRP A 87 9.83 -3.83 4.41
N HIS A 88 8.88 -4.09 5.31
CA HIS A 88 9.18 -4.30 6.73
C HIS A 88 9.53 -5.76 7.09
N PHE A 89 8.88 -6.75 6.46
CA PHE A 89 9.08 -8.18 6.67
C PHE A 89 9.85 -8.87 5.54
N GLY A 90 10.32 -8.12 4.53
CA GLY A 90 11.00 -8.70 3.38
C GLY A 90 12.24 -9.52 3.76
N ARG A 91 12.90 -9.23 4.87
CA ARG A 91 14.01 -10.05 5.38
C ARG A 91 13.59 -11.44 5.88
N TYR A 92 12.34 -11.62 6.28
CA TYR A 92 11.81 -12.91 6.75
C TYR A 92 11.21 -13.74 5.62
N VAL A 93 10.76 -13.09 4.54
CA VAL A 93 9.99 -13.72 3.46
C VAL A 93 10.78 -13.82 2.15
N LEU A 94 11.59 -12.81 1.83
CA LEU A 94 12.39 -12.76 0.61
C LEU A 94 13.83 -13.20 0.89
N PRO A 95 14.52 -13.80 -0.10
CA PRO A 95 15.92 -14.17 0.05
C PRO A 95 16.77 -12.94 0.39
N ASN A 96 17.71 -13.12 1.32
CA ASN A 96 18.70 -12.12 1.72
C ASN A 96 19.65 -11.81 0.54
N SER A 97 19.16 -10.99 -0.40
CA SER A 97 19.88 -10.52 -1.57
C SER A 97 19.76 -9.00 -1.65
N VAL A 98 20.85 -8.34 -2.03
CA VAL A 98 20.89 -6.89 -2.32
C VAL A 98 19.90 -6.48 -3.41
N TRP A 99 19.55 -7.41 -4.29
CA TRP A 99 18.54 -7.18 -5.33
C TRP A 99 17.12 -7.06 -4.78
N THR A 100 16.83 -7.70 -3.64
CA THR A 100 15.48 -7.69 -3.05
C THR A 100 15.04 -6.27 -2.69
N GLY A 101 15.92 -5.47 -2.08
CA GLY A 101 15.62 -4.06 -1.76
C GLY A 101 15.38 -3.22 -3.00
N THR A 102 16.21 -3.42 -4.04
CA THR A 102 16.10 -2.72 -5.33
C THR A 102 14.78 -3.04 -6.03
N VAL A 103 14.41 -4.32 -6.09
CA VAL A 103 13.17 -4.76 -6.74
C VAL A 103 11.95 -4.23 -6.01
N VAL A 104 11.94 -4.28 -4.67
CA VAL A 104 10.83 -3.72 -3.88
C VAL A 104 10.71 -2.21 -4.08
N ASN A 105 11.82 -1.48 -4.07
CA ASN A 105 11.81 -0.03 -4.30
C ASN A 105 11.31 0.33 -5.72
N ALA A 106 11.79 -0.38 -6.74
CA ALA A 106 11.31 -0.21 -8.11
C ALA A 106 9.80 -0.51 -8.24
N LEU A 107 9.31 -1.53 -7.53
CA LEU A 107 7.90 -1.89 -7.52
C LEU A 107 7.04 -0.82 -6.83
N ILE A 108 7.54 -0.19 -5.76
CA ILE A 108 6.88 0.95 -5.09
C ILE A 108 6.77 2.14 -6.05
N ILE A 109 7.88 2.51 -6.70
CA ILE A 109 7.91 3.62 -7.66
C ILE A 109 6.94 3.35 -8.82
N LEU A 110 6.95 2.14 -9.37
CA LEU A 110 6.08 1.76 -10.47
C LEU A 110 4.60 1.73 -10.04
N HIS A 111 4.33 1.29 -8.81
CA HIS A 111 2.99 1.29 -8.24
C HIS A 111 2.42 2.70 -8.08
N CYS A 112 3.18 3.60 -7.48
CA CYS A 112 2.78 5.01 -7.30
C CYS A 112 2.76 5.79 -8.61
N GLY A 113 3.71 5.54 -9.52
CA GLY A 113 3.90 6.33 -10.73
C GLY A 113 3.00 5.92 -11.90
N TRP A 114 2.67 4.63 -12.05
CA TRP A 114 1.96 4.13 -13.23
C TRP A 114 0.71 3.32 -12.91
N ILE A 115 0.76 2.42 -11.92
CA ILE A 115 -0.35 1.51 -11.65
C ILE A 115 -1.57 2.26 -11.11
N ASN A 116 -1.38 3.12 -10.11
CA ASN A 116 -2.48 3.93 -9.56
C ASN A 116 -3.13 4.86 -10.62
N PRO A 117 -2.38 5.75 -11.30
CA PRO A 117 -3.00 6.61 -12.32
C PRO A 117 -3.58 5.81 -13.49
N GLY A 118 -2.94 4.69 -13.88
CA GLY A 118 -3.42 3.81 -14.94
C GLY A 118 -4.75 3.14 -14.60
N LEU A 119 -4.90 2.60 -13.38
CA LEU A 119 -6.16 2.03 -12.90
C LEU A 119 -7.26 3.09 -12.89
N ASN A 120 -6.99 4.28 -12.36
CA ASN A 120 -7.97 5.36 -12.35
C ASN A 120 -8.40 5.80 -13.76
N LEU A 121 -7.48 5.84 -14.73
CA LEU A 121 -7.79 6.16 -16.13
C LEU A 121 -8.65 5.08 -16.81
N ILE A 122 -8.36 3.81 -16.56
CA ILE A 122 -9.10 2.68 -17.17
C ILE A 122 -10.52 2.60 -16.58
N LEU A 123 -10.67 2.86 -15.29
CA LEU A 123 -11.94 2.70 -14.57
C LEU A 123 -12.84 3.96 -14.59
N SER A 124 -12.28 5.13 -14.88
CA SER A 124 -13.05 6.37 -15.06
C SER A 124 -13.72 6.50 -16.44
N ARG A 125 -13.27 5.75 -17.45
CA ARG A 125 -13.94 5.60 -18.76
C ARG A 125 -15.25 4.82 -18.63
#